data_AF-A0A2K5U5Q6-F1
#
_entry.id   AF-A0A2K5U5Q6-F1
#
_cell.length_a   1.000
_cell.length_b   1.000
_cell.length_c   1.000
_cell.angle_alpha   90.00
_cell.angle_beta   90.00
_cell.angle_gamma   90.00
#
_symmetry.space_group_name_H-M   'P 1'
#
loop_
_entity.id
_entity.type
_entity.pdbx_description
1 polymer ?
#
loop_
_entity_poly.entity_id
_entity_poly.type
_entity_poly.pdbx_seq_one_letter_code
_entity_poly.pdbx_strand_id
1 'polypeptide(L)'
;MKCGSGQRMKDEATEYIMNTKGQGLRQGIILVYDITDEKSFENIQNWMKSIKENASAGVERLLLGNKCDMEAKRKVQKEQADKLAREHGIRFFETSAKSSMNVDEAFSSLARDILLKSGGRRSGNGNKPPSTDLKTCDKKNTNKCSLG
;
A
#
# COMPACT_ATOMS: atom_id res chain seq x y z
N MET A 1 -8.17 -19.88 8.19
CA MET A 1 -7.42 -19.49 6.99
C MET A 1 -6.03 -20.14 7.04
N LYS A 2 -5.63 -20.95 6.05
CA LYS A 2 -4.25 -21.46 5.98
C LYS A 2 -3.45 -20.55 5.05
N CYS A 3 -2.57 -19.74 5.65
CA CYS A 3 -1.49 -19.06 4.94
C CYS A 3 -0.56 -20.15 4.36
N GLY A 4 -0.44 -20.22 3.03
CA GLY A 4 0.49 -21.15 2.38
C GLY A 4 1.92 -20.70 2.62
N SER A 5 2.75 -21.64 3.09
CA SER A 5 4.23 -21.60 3.14
C SER A 5 4.88 -20.25 2.85
N GLY A 6 5.17 -19.49 3.91
CA GLY A 6 5.98 -18.28 3.84
C GLY A 6 7.35 -18.60 3.29
N GLN A 7 7.66 -18.09 2.10
CA GLN A 7 8.98 -18.17 1.52
C GLN A 7 9.86 -17.06 2.13
N ARG A 8 11.05 -17.48 2.55
CA ARG A 8 11.98 -16.77 3.43
C ARG A 8 12.53 -15.48 2.80
N MET A 9 12.56 -14.43 3.61
CA MET A 9 13.25 -13.16 3.38
C MET A 9 14.61 -13.35 2.71
N LYS A 10 14.74 -12.81 1.50
CA LYS A 10 16.00 -12.38 0.91
C LYS A 10 15.74 -11.03 0.24
N ASP A 11 16.75 -10.20 0.32
CA ASP A 11 16.79 -8.79 -0.05
C ASP A 11 16.22 -8.55 -1.46
N GLU A 12 15.65 -7.36 -1.68
CA GLU A 12 14.91 -6.91 -2.87
C GLU A 12 13.38 -7.18 -2.80
N ALA A 13 12.60 -6.09 -2.73
CA ALA A 13 11.15 -5.99 -2.92
C ALA A 13 10.36 -7.32 -2.81
N THR A 14 9.71 -7.54 -1.67
CA THR A 14 8.96 -8.79 -1.45
C THR A 14 7.57 -8.72 -2.09
N GLU A 15 7.30 -9.66 -3.00
CA GLU A 15 5.95 -9.98 -3.47
C GLU A 15 5.31 -10.99 -2.53
N TYR A 16 4.16 -10.66 -1.93
CA TYR A 16 3.33 -11.64 -1.23
C TYR A 16 2.07 -11.93 -2.06
N ILE A 17 1.94 -13.17 -2.52
CA ILE A 17 0.74 -13.63 -3.21
C ILE A 17 -0.21 -14.25 -2.20
N MET A 18 -1.35 -13.58 -1.96
CA MET A 18 -2.45 -14.13 -1.19
C MET A 18 -3.35 -14.97 -2.09
N ASN A 19 -3.51 -16.25 -1.76
CA ASN A 19 -4.44 -17.15 -2.44
C ASN A 19 -5.62 -17.49 -1.51
N THR A 20 -6.84 -17.14 -1.92
CA THR A 20 -8.06 -17.48 -1.17
C THR A 20 -8.54 -18.88 -1.55
N LYS A 21 -8.28 -19.89 -0.72
CA LYS A 21 -8.84 -21.23 -0.92
C LYS A 21 -10.35 -21.22 -0.68
N GLY A 22 -11.15 -21.49 -1.71
CA GLY A 22 -12.57 -21.83 -1.58
C GLY A 22 -13.56 -21.08 -2.48
N GLN A 23 -13.15 -20.00 -3.17
CA GLN A 23 -14.06 -19.20 -4.01
C GLN A 23 -13.33 -18.65 -5.25
N GLY A 24 -13.07 -19.52 -6.25
CA GLY A 24 -12.45 -19.14 -7.52
C GLY A 24 -10.96 -18.77 -7.42
N LEU A 25 -10.24 -18.82 -8.54
CA LEU A 25 -8.80 -18.54 -8.67
C LEU A 25 -8.45 -17.05 -8.50
N ARG A 26 -9.04 -16.37 -7.51
CA ARG A 26 -8.73 -14.96 -7.24
C ARG A 26 -7.48 -14.84 -6.39
N GLN A 27 -6.60 -13.95 -6.81
CA GLN A 27 -5.30 -13.72 -6.21
C GLN A 27 -5.22 -12.28 -5.74
N GLY A 28 -4.52 -12.07 -4.63
CA GLY A 28 -4.07 -10.76 -4.18
C GLY A 28 -2.56 -10.68 -4.25
N ILE A 29 -2.02 -9.54 -4.64
CA ILE A 29 -0.59 -9.25 -4.60
C ILE A 29 -0.36 -8.11 -3.60
N ILE A 30 0.55 -8.31 -2.66
CA ILE A 30 1.10 -7.25 -1.84
C ILE A 30 2.52 -6.96 -2.31
N LEU A 31 2.76 -5.69 -2.60
CA LEU A 31 4.05 -5.12 -2.97
C LEU A 31 4.60 -4.38 -1.76
N VAL A 32 5.78 -4.76 -1.27
CA VAL A 32 6.36 -4.19 -0.06
C VAL A 32 7.72 -3.57 -0.35
N TYR A 33 7.89 -2.29 0.00
CA TYR A 33 9.20 -1.63 0.06
C TYR A 33 9.52 -1.22 1.51
N ASP A 34 10.77 -0.88 1.77
CA ASP A 34 11.25 -0.35 3.04
C ASP A 34 11.42 1.17 2.92
N ILE A 35 10.79 1.96 3.80
CA ILE A 35 10.86 3.42 3.73
C ILE A 35 12.29 3.98 3.91
N THR A 36 13.21 3.18 4.45
CA THR A 36 14.62 3.53 4.69
C THR A 36 15.56 3.10 3.55
N ASP A 37 15.02 2.45 2.51
CA ASP A 37 15.78 1.96 1.36
C ASP A 37 15.12 2.38 0.03
N GLU A 38 15.69 3.41 -0.58
CA GLU A 38 15.24 3.96 -1.86
C GLU A 38 15.28 2.93 -3.00
N LYS A 39 16.29 2.04 -3.02
CA LYS A 39 16.40 0.99 -4.05
C LYS A 39 15.24 0.01 -3.99
N SER A 40 14.76 -0.30 -2.78
CA SER A 40 13.58 -1.15 -2.61
C SER A 40 12.33 -0.53 -3.24
N PHE A 41 12.20 0.80 -3.20
CA PHE A 41 11.10 1.52 -3.83
C PHE A 41 11.23 1.62 -5.35
N GLU A 42 12.45 1.85 -5.87
CA GLU A 42 12.74 1.79 -7.31
C GLU A 42 12.36 0.42 -7.90
N ASN A 43 12.68 -0.67 -7.18
CA ASN A 43 12.29 -2.01 -7.58
C ASN A 43 10.76 -2.14 -7.67
N ILE A 44 10.00 -1.61 -6.71
CA ILE A 44 8.54 -1.60 -6.78
C ILE A 44 8.04 -0.85 -8.01
N GLN A 45 8.62 0.29 -8.38
CA GLN A 45 8.21 1.02 -9.59
C GLN A 45 8.39 0.19 -10.86
N ASN A 46 9.43 -0.63 -10.92
CA ASN A 46 9.66 -1.55 -12.04
C ASN A 46 8.65 -2.70 -12.03
N TRP A 47 8.41 -3.32 -10.86
CA TRP A 47 7.42 -4.37 -10.70
C TRP A 47 6.00 -3.92 -11.06
N MET A 48 5.61 -2.70 -10.67
CA MET A 48 4.30 -2.13 -11.00
C MET A 48 4.05 -2.06 -12.51
N LYS A 49 5.08 -1.74 -13.29
CA LYS A 49 5.02 -1.72 -14.77
C LYS A 49 4.82 -3.14 -15.31
N SER A 50 5.63 -4.10 -14.87
CA SER A 50 5.56 -5.49 -15.33
C SER A 50 4.23 -6.18 -14.98
N ILE A 51 3.67 -5.89 -13.81
CA ILE A 51 2.38 -6.46 -13.38
C ILE A 51 1.24 -5.92 -14.22
N LYS A 52 1.28 -4.64 -14.63
CA LYS A 52 0.25 -4.04 -15.50
C LYS A 52 0.16 -4.75 -16.86
N GLU A 53 1.28 -5.27 -17.35
CA GLU A 53 1.37 -5.95 -18.65
C GLU A 53 0.93 -7.41 -18.60
N ASN A 54 1.06 -8.08 -17.43
CA ASN A 54 0.91 -9.54 -17.33
C ASN A 54 -0.23 -10.01 -16.41
N ALA A 55 -0.77 -9.16 -15.54
CA ALA A 55 -1.78 -9.59 -14.57
C ALA A 55 -3.19 -9.68 -15.19
N SER A 56 -3.88 -10.78 -14.90
CA SER A 56 -5.30 -10.93 -15.26
C SER A 56 -6.16 -9.87 -14.54
N ALA A 57 -7.26 -9.45 -15.17
CA ALA A 57 -8.17 -8.40 -14.67
C ALA A 57 -8.80 -8.68 -13.27
N GLY A 58 -8.56 -9.87 -12.70
CA GLY A 58 -9.09 -10.33 -11.42
C GLY A 58 -8.12 -10.26 -10.24
N VAL A 59 -6.89 -9.77 -10.40
CA VAL A 59 -5.90 -9.71 -9.31
C VAL A 59 -5.96 -8.37 -8.58
N GLU A 60 -6.24 -8.43 -7.27
CA GLU A 60 -6.21 -7.26 -6.40
C GLU A 60 -4.81 -6.95 -5.91
N ARG A 61 -4.48 -5.68 -5.75
CA ARG A 61 -3.10 -5.22 -5.47
C ARG A 61 -3.06 -4.23 -4.32
N LEU A 62 -2.01 -4.31 -3.51
CA LEU A 62 -1.77 -3.46 -2.35
C LEU A 62 -0.29 -3.08 -2.26
N LEU A 63 0.01 -1.79 -2.11
CA LEU A 63 1.36 -1.30 -1.84
C LEU A 63 1.56 -1.07 -0.33
N LEU A 64 2.67 -1.52 0.23
CA LEU A 64 3.07 -1.28 1.61
C LEU A 64 4.45 -0.62 1.70
N GLY A 65 4.52 0.51 2.40
CA GLY A 65 5.77 1.08 2.90
C GLY A 65 6.06 0.55 4.30
N ASN A 66 6.94 -0.42 4.42
CA ASN A 66 7.28 -1.06 5.70
C ASN A 66 8.37 -0.28 6.45
N LYS A 67 8.50 -0.58 7.75
CA LYS A 67 9.43 0.06 8.70
C LYS A 67 9.12 1.53 8.95
N CYS A 68 7.84 1.92 8.94
CA CYS A 68 7.43 3.29 9.26
C CYS A 68 7.80 3.76 10.68
N ASP A 69 8.17 2.83 11.56
CA ASP A 69 8.78 3.15 12.86
C ASP A 69 10.18 3.78 12.76
N MET A 70 10.85 3.68 11.60
CA MET A 70 12.20 4.19 11.37
C MET A 70 12.22 5.57 10.67
N GLU A 71 11.32 6.46 11.06
CA GLU A 71 11.12 7.79 10.44
C GLU A 71 12.42 8.62 10.30
N ALA A 72 13.29 8.57 11.31
CA ALA A 72 14.57 9.28 11.31
C ALA A 72 15.54 8.82 10.20
N LYS A 73 15.31 7.65 9.60
CA LYS A 73 16.11 7.08 8.51
C LYS A 73 15.33 7.03 7.20
N ARG A 74 14.16 7.69 7.12
CA ARG A 74 13.31 7.72 5.93
C ARG A 74 14.12 8.26 4.74
N LYS A 75 14.08 7.51 3.66
CA LYS A 75 14.60 7.90 2.34
C LYS A 75 13.50 8.08 1.32
N VAL A 76 12.36 7.40 1.51
CA VAL A 76 11.19 7.49 0.62
C VAL A 76 10.07 8.21 1.33
N GLN A 77 9.64 9.35 0.77
CA GLN A 77 8.54 10.13 1.33
C GLN A 77 7.20 9.43 1.10
N LYS A 78 6.30 9.57 2.07
CA LYS A 78 4.97 8.97 2.01
C LYS A 78 4.19 9.44 0.78
N GLU A 79 4.33 10.71 0.43
CA GLU A 79 3.67 11.34 -0.72
C GLU A 79 4.15 10.76 -2.06
N GLN A 80 5.42 10.35 -2.15
CA GLN A 80 5.95 9.72 -3.36
C GLN A 80 5.30 8.35 -3.58
N ALA A 81 5.17 7.55 -2.53
CA ALA A 81 4.53 6.25 -2.59
C ALA A 81 3.00 6.34 -2.78
N ASP A 82 2.34 7.31 -2.13
CA ASP A 82 0.91 7.56 -2.33
C ASP A 82 0.62 7.96 -3.78
N LYS A 83 1.45 8.83 -4.36
CA LYS A 83 1.35 9.20 -5.79
C LYS A 83 1.50 7.97 -6.69
N LEU A 84 2.51 7.12 -6.46
CA LEU A 84 2.73 5.89 -7.24
C LEU A 84 1.51 4.96 -7.18
N ALA A 85 0.93 4.79 -5.98
CA ALA A 85 -0.26 3.96 -5.77
C ALA A 85 -1.49 4.50 -6.53
N ARG A 86 -1.72 5.83 -6.47
CA ARG A 86 -2.80 6.48 -7.21
C ARG A 86 -2.65 6.34 -8.73
N GLU A 87 -1.44 6.51 -9.26
CA GLU A 87 -1.15 6.34 -10.69
C GLU A 87 -1.48 4.93 -11.20
N HIS A 88 -1.36 3.92 -10.33
CA HIS A 88 -1.65 2.53 -10.64
C HIS A 88 -3.04 2.07 -10.18
N GLY A 89 -3.82 2.96 -9.56
CA GLY A 89 -5.17 2.67 -9.07
C GLY A 89 -5.22 1.60 -7.98
N ILE A 90 -4.19 1.53 -7.13
CA ILE A 90 -4.10 0.57 -6.04
C ILE A 90 -4.09 1.29 -4.68
N ARG A 91 -4.37 0.55 -3.60
CA ARG A 91 -4.26 1.09 -2.24
C ARG A 91 -2.81 1.11 -1.74
N PHE A 92 -2.58 1.99 -0.78
CA PHE A 92 -1.30 2.14 -0.10
C PHE A 92 -1.49 2.23 1.42
N PHE A 93 -0.62 1.56 2.17
CA PHE A 93 -0.48 1.73 3.62
C PHE A 93 1.00 1.85 3.99
N GLU A 94 1.30 2.59 5.05
CA GLU A 94 2.56 2.44 5.75
C GLU A 94 2.38 1.49 6.93
N THR A 95 3.33 0.58 7.12
CA THR A 95 3.27 -0.48 8.13
C THR A 95 4.57 -0.57 8.90
N SER A 96 4.48 -1.10 10.12
CA SER A 96 5.66 -1.57 10.84
C SER A 96 5.40 -2.99 11.26
N ALA A 97 6.12 -3.93 10.64
CA ALA A 97 6.12 -5.32 11.10
C ALA A 97 6.66 -5.45 12.55
N LYS A 98 7.52 -4.52 12.98
CA LYS A 98 8.12 -4.51 14.32
C LYS A 98 7.13 -4.13 15.40
N SER A 99 6.30 -3.11 15.17
CA SER A 99 5.29 -2.65 16.14
C SER A 99 3.88 -3.14 15.82
N SER A 100 3.74 -4.00 14.80
CA SER A 100 2.46 -4.48 14.27
C SER A 100 1.54 -3.37 13.75
N MET A 101 2.05 -2.15 13.55
CA MET A 101 1.27 -1.02 13.07
C MET A 101 0.74 -1.26 11.66
N ASN A 102 -0.57 -1.12 11.48
CA ASN A 102 -1.32 -1.24 10.22
C ASN A 102 -1.19 -2.58 9.49
N VAL A 103 -0.55 -3.59 10.09
CA VAL A 103 -0.38 -4.91 9.46
C VAL A 103 -1.73 -5.59 9.28
N ASP A 104 -2.53 -5.71 10.35
CA ASP A 104 -3.83 -6.38 10.26
C ASP A 104 -4.82 -5.65 9.36
N GLU A 105 -4.80 -4.32 9.37
CA GLU A 105 -5.66 -3.49 8.52
C GLU A 105 -5.30 -3.66 7.04
N ALA A 106 -4.01 -3.62 6.70
CA ALA A 106 -3.54 -3.82 5.33
C ALA A 106 -4.00 -5.17 4.76
N PHE A 107 -3.78 -6.25 5.52
CA PHE A 107 -4.15 -7.61 5.11
C PHE A 107 -5.67 -7.78 5.02
N SER A 108 -6.41 -7.27 6.00
CA SER A 108 -7.87 -7.32 6.02
C SER A 108 -8.49 -6.53 4.88
N SER A 109 -7.89 -5.39 4.53
CA SER A 109 -8.33 -4.54 3.42
C SER A 109 -8.19 -5.24 2.08
N LEU A 110 -7.04 -5.87 1.81
CA LEU A 110 -6.85 -6.66 0.59
C LEU A 110 -7.80 -7.87 0.53
N ALA A 111 -7.95 -8.60 1.63
CA ALA A 111 -8.88 -9.74 1.69
C ALA A 111 -10.32 -9.31 1.38
N ARG A 112 -10.76 -8.16 1.93
CA ARG A 112 -12.09 -7.60 1.67
C ARG A 112 -12.30 -7.30 0.19
N ASP A 113 -11.32 -6.72 -0.48
CA ASP A 113 -11.42 -6.40 -1.91
C ASP A 113 -11.53 -7.63 -2.80
N ILE A 114 -10.69 -8.63 -2.52
CA ILE A 114 -10.73 -9.92 -3.22
C ILE A 114 -12.15 -10.52 -3.11
N LEU A 115 -12.76 -10.44 -1.92
CA LEU A 115 -14.11 -10.94 -1.67
C LEU A 115 -15.22 -10.06 -2.29
N LEU A 116 -15.12 -8.73 -2.22
CA LEU A 116 -16.15 -7.81 -2.75
C LEU A 116 -16.28 -7.93 -4.27
N LYS A 117 -15.14 -8.03 -4.98
CA LYS A 117 -15.14 -8.27 -6.43
C LYS A 117 -15.71 -9.64 -6.80
N SER A 118 -15.93 -10.51 -5.80
CA SER A 118 -16.56 -11.83 -5.94
C SER A 118 -18.09 -11.82 -5.88
N GLY A 119 -18.72 -10.81 -5.26
CA GLY A 119 -20.17 -10.78 -5.00
C GLY A 119 -21.00 -9.83 -5.88
N GLY A 120 -20.38 -9.07 -6.78
CA GLY A 120 -20.98 -7.90 -7.43
C GLY A 120 -21.72 -8.09 -8.75
N ARG A 121 -22.66 -9.03 -8.83
CA ARG A 121 -23.91 -8.85 -9.62
C ARG A 121 -25.08 -8.71 -8.63
N ARG A 122 -25.05 -7.69 -7.76
CA ARG A 122 -26.26 -7.13 -7.13
C ARG A 122 -26.09 -5.63 -6.93
N SER A 123 -27.08 -4.90 -7.42
CA SER A 123 -27.21 -3.44 -7.53
C SER A 123 -27.25 -2.72 -6.17
N GLY A 124 -26.74 -1.48 -6.09
CA GLY A 124 -27.16 -0.52 -5.05
C GLY A 124 -26.08 0.42 -4.50
N ASN A 125 -26.16 1.69 -4.92
CA ASN A 125 -25.59 2.92 -4.37
C ASN A 125 -24.07 3.15 -4.40
N GLY A 126 -23.69 4.17 -5.19
CA GLY A 126 -22.37 4.79 -5.15
C GLY A 126 -22.11 5.47 -3.81
N ASN A 127 -20.92 5.24 -3.29
CA ASN A 127 -20.23 6.16 -2.40
C ASN A 127 -18.79 6.25 -2.89
N LYS A 128 -18.43 7.42 -3.43
CA LYS A 128 -17.03 7.82 -3.58
C LYS A 128 -16.35 7.68 -2.22
N PRO A 129 -15.10 7.17 -2.14
CA PRO A 129 -14.35 7.21 -0.90
C PRO A 129 -14.18 8.67 -0.45
N PRO A 130 -14.27 8.96 0.85
CA PRO A 130 -14.15 10.31 1.37
C PRO A 130 -12.74 10.84 1.08
N SER A 131 -12.67 12.01 0.45
CA SER A 131 -11.47 12.85 0.45
C SER A 131 -11.19 13.19 1.91
N THR A 132 -10.20 12.53 2.52
CA THR A 132 -9.68 12.97 3.82
C THR A 132 -8.78 14.16 3.57
N ASP A 133 -9.36 15.35 3.67
CA ASP A 133 -8.63 16.59 3.93
C ASP A 133 -7.84 16.41 5.24
N LEU A 134 -6.56 16.04 5.11
CA LEU A 134 -5.62 16.11 6.21
C LEU A 134 -5.26 17.58 6.41
N LYS A 135 -5.88 18.14 7.45
CA LYS A 135 -5.56 19.39 8.13
C LYS A 135 -4.03 19.60 8.20
N THR A 136 -3.53 20.61 7.50
CA THR A 136 -2.18 21.15 7.67
C THR A 136 -1.99 21.60 9.11
N CYS A 137 -0.87 21.20 9.72
CA CYS A 137 -0.39 21.77 10.97
C CYS A 137 0.65 22.86 10.65
N ASP A 138 0.18 24.09 10.50
CA ASP A 138 1.02 25.28 10.42
C ASP A 138 1.78 25.50 11.74
N LYS A 139 3.11 25.33 11.72
CA LYS A 139 4.01 25.90 12.71
C LYS A 139 4.41 27.30 12.26
N LYS A 140 3.79 28.30 12.89
CA LYS A 140 4.08 29.74 12.78
C LYS A 140 5.57 30.02 13.01
N ASN A 141 6.24 30.58 12.01
CA ASN A 141 7.51 31.28 12.15
C ASN A 141 7.21 32.79 12.18
N THR A 142 7.32 33.43 13.34
CA THR A 142 7.12 34.88 13.48
C THR A 142 8.45 35.60 13.42
N ASN A 143 8.88 36.00 12.22
CA ASN A 143 9.82 37.11 12.05
C ASN A 143 9.02 38.32 11.56
N LYS A 144 8.81 39.30 12.44
CA LYS A 144 8.17 40.57 12.11
C LYS A 144 9.20 41.68 12.21
N CYS A 145 9.69 42.13 11.05
CA CYS A 145 10.30 43.44 10.91
C CYS A 145 9.20 44.50 10.79
N SER A 146 9.40 45.68 11.37
CA SER A 146 8.67 46.90 11.07
C SER A 146 9.59 48.08 11.35
N LEU A 147 9.64 48.98 10.37
CA LEU A 147 10.32 50.27 10.39
C LEU A 147 9.76 51.21 11.46
N GLY A 148 10.65 52.06 11.96
CA GLY A 148 10.42 53.21 12.83
C GLY A 148 11.75 53.89 13.08
#